data_AF-A0A929XVP5-F1
#
_entry.id   AF-A0A929XVP5-F1
#
_cell.length_a   1.000
_cell.length_b   1.000
_cell.length_c   1.000
_cell.angle_alpha   90.00
_cell.angle_beta   90.00
_cell.angle_gamma   90.00
#
_symmetry.space_group_name_H-M   'P 1'
#
loop_
_entity.id
_entity.type
_entity.pdbx_description
1 polymer ?
#
loop_
_entity_poly.entity_id
_entity_poly.type
_entity_poly.pdbx_seq_one_letter_code
_entity_poly.pdbx_strand_id
1 'polypeptide(L)'
;MMLGTSIFSIIWGFILKISDLESLNLIYKYHSNTLIFNMFTGMLFGFAYMIFELPNSFIKRRFDIDASHRGRFPVNIFVFIYDQTDSMLGVISVLAVLGRLTLPEYILGVFLGGITHIVVNLVLIMFGVRRYL
;
A
#
# COMPACT_ATOMS: atom_id res chain seq x y z
N MET A 1 12.51 2.04 2.53
CA MET A 1 11.05 2.13 2.78
C MET A 1 10.69 2.19 4.26
N MET A 2 11.10 1.22 5.09
CA MET A 2 10.70 1.15 6.51
C MET A 2 10.92 2.43 7.33
N LEU A 3 12.11 3.05 7.25
CA LEU A 3 12.36 4.30 7.97
C LEU A 3 11.43 5.43 7.53
N GLY A 4 11.20 5.55 6.22
CA GLY A 4 10.29 6.54 5.66
C GLY A 4 8.85 6.31 6.15
N THR A 5 8.35 5.08 6.07
CA THR A 5 7.00 4.74 6.53
C THR A 5 6.83 4.92 8.05
N SER A 6 7.87 4.69 8.85
CA SER A 6 7.88 5.04 10.29
C SER A 6 7.78 6.53 10.54
N ILE A 7 8.58 7.34 9.85
CA ILE A 7 8.54 8.80 10.00
C ILE A 7 7.14 9.32 9.59
N PHE A 8 6.63 8.89 8.45
CA PHE A 8 5.28 9.27 8.00
C PHE A 8 4.19 8.80 8.96
N SER A 9 4.30 7.59 9.52
CA SER A 9 3.33 7.10 10.51
C SER A 9 3.34 7.93 11.79
N ILE A 10 4.50 8.35 12.27
CA ILE A 10 4.63 9.25 13.43
C ILE A 10 3.99 10.61 13.14
N ILE A 11 4.32 11.21 11.99
CA ILE A 11 3.76 12.50 11.56
C ILE A 11 2.24 12.39 11.45
N TRP A 12 1.74 11.33 10.82
CA TRP A 12 0.31 11.09 10.66
C TRP A 12 -0.40 10.93 12.00
N GLY A 13 0.17 10.15 12.92
CA GLY A 13 -0.34 10.03 14.28
C GLY A 13 -0.40 11.37 15.00
N PHE A 14 0.62 12.21 14.86
CA PHE A 14 0.62 13.54 15.47
C PHE A 14 -0.46 14.47 14.88
N ILE A 15 -0.63 14.46 13.55
CA ILE A 15 -1.69 15.22 12.86
C ILE A 15 -3.07 14.79 13.33
N LEU A 16 -3.32 13.48 13.43
CA LEU A 16 -4.60 12.94 13.89
C LEU A 16 -4.90 13.34 15.34
N LYS A 17 -3.87 13.34 16.19
CA LYS A 17 -3.99 13.74 17.60
C LYS A 17 -4.35 15.21 17.76
N ILE A 18 -3.70 16.11 17.01
CA ILE A 18 -3.99 17.55 17.06
C ILE A 18 -5.37 17.86 16.49
N SER A 19 -5.81 17.11 15.49
CA SER A 19 -7.07 17.34 14.80
C SER A 19 -8.29 16.68 15.48
N ASP A 20 -8.07 15.94 16.59
CA ASP A 20 -9.10 15.13 17.26
C ASP A 20 -9.79 14.09 16.34
N LEU A 21 -9.04 13.58 15.34
CA LEU A 21 -9.52 12.62 14.34
C LEU A 21 -9.00 11.19 14.60
N GLU A 22 -8.44 10.92 15.79
CA GLU A 22 -7.89 9.61 16.13
C GLU A 22 -8.95 8.50 16.01
N SER A 23 -10.21 8.79 16.37
CA SER A 23 -11.33 7.85 16.31
C SER A 23 -11.69 7.37 14.91
N LEU A 24 -11.32 8.13 13.87
CA LEU A 24 -11.53 7.76 12.46
C LEU A 24 -10.47 6.78 11.95
N ASN A 25 -9.32 6.69 12.62
CA ASN A 25 -8.27 5.76 12.24
C ASN A 25 -8.59 4.35 12.74
N LEU A 26 -8.68 3.38 11.83
CA LEU A 26 -9.03 1.99 12.13
C LEU A 26 -8.08 1.34 13.14
N ILE A 27 -6.80 1.73 13.16
CA ILE A 27 -5.82 1.19 14.11
C ILE A 27 -6.04 1.79 15.50
N TYR A 28 -6.27 3.10 15.58
CA TYR A 28 -6.40 3.80 16.87
C TYR A 28 -7.73 3.54 17.59
N LYS A 29 -8.71 2.91 16.91
CA LYS A 29 -9.88 2.32 17.57
C LYS A 29 -9.50 1.22 18.57
N TYR A 30 -8.39 0.51 18.33
CA TYR A 30 -7.96 -0.64 19.14
C TYR A 30 -6.62 -0.45 19.84
N HIS A 31 -5.85 0.57 19.46
CA HIS A 31 -4.50 0.82 19.97
C HIS A 31 -4.30 2.30 20.29
N SER A 32 -3.53 2.62 21.32
CA SER A 32 -3.25 4.01 21.66
C SER A 32 -2.26 4.64 20.68
N ASN A 33 -2.53 5.89 20.29
CA ASN A 33 -1.65 6.69 19.45
C ASN A 33 -0.40 7.14 20.23
N THR A 34 0.61 6.27 20.28
CA THR A 34 1.89 6.52 20.93
C THR A 34 3.01 6.57 19.88
N LEU A 35 4.06 7.35 20.17
CA LEU A 35 5.22 7.48 19.28
C LEU A 35 5.84 6.13 18.92
N ILE A 36 6.08 5.29 19.94
CA ILE A 36 6.70 3.98 19.79
C ILE A 36 5.82 3.10 18.92
N PHE A 37 4.51 3.06 19.19
CA PHE A 37 3.58 2.26 18.41
C PHE A 37 3.57 2.71 16.94
N ASN A 38 3.49 4.01 16.65
CA ASN A 38 3.53 4.54 15.27
C ASN A 38 4.84 4.21 14.54
N MET A 39 5.97 4.26 15.26
CA MET A 39 7.25 3.86 14.69
C MET A 39 7.20 2.38 14.26
N PHE A 40 6.72 1.49 15.13
CA PHE A 40 6.58 0.06 14.85
C PHE A 40 5.58 -0.24 13.75
N THR A 41 4.40 0.40 13.75
CA THR A 41 3.40 0.19 12.70
C THR A 41 3.92 0.64 11.34
N GLY A 42 4.59 1.81 11.28
CA GLY A 42 5.24 2.26 10.05
C GLY A 42 6.36 1.31 9.59
N MET A 43 7.16 0.74 10.50
CA MET A 43 8.15 -0.28 10.13
C MET A 43 7.47 -1.52 9.56
N LEU A 44 6.39 -1.98 10.19
CA LEU A 44 5.66 -3.18 9.80
C LEU A 44 4.99 -3.02 8.43
N PHE A 45 4.38 -1.86 8.17
CA PHE A 45 3.85 -1.53 6.84
C PHE A 45 4.94 -1.51 5.77
N GLY A 46 6.05 -0.82 6.03
CA GLY A 46 7.17 -0.78 5.09
C GLY A 46 7.81 -2.15 4.84
N PHE A 47 7.86 -2.99 5.87
CA PHE A 47 8.37 -4.35 5.78
C PHE A 47 7.43 -5.26 4.97
N ALA A 48 6.13 -5.23 5.28
CA ALA A 48 5.12 -6.00 4.55
C ALA A 48 5.06 -5.57 3.08
N TYR A 49 5.14 -4.28 2.79
CA TYR A 49 5.24 -3.77 1.43
C TYR A 49 6.40 -4.43 0.67
N MET A 50 7.61 -4.39 1.25
CA MET A 50 8.80 -4.99 0.61
C MET A 50 8.67 -6.51 0.43
N ILE A 51 8.15 -7.24 1.42
CA ILE A 51 7.97 -8.70 1.32
C ILE A 51 7.08 -9.09 0.15
N PHE A 52 6.05 -8.29 -0.12
CA PHE A 52 5.08 -8.62 -1.16
C PHE A 52 5.47 -8.07 -2.55
N GLU A 53 6.20 -6.95 -2.60
CA GLU A 53 6.69 -6.36 -3.86
C GLU A 53 7.91 -7.12 -4.44
N LEU A 54 8.80 -7.62 -3.58
CA LEU A 54 10.03 -8.30 -4.02
C LEU A 54 9.78 -9.58 -4.84
N PRO A 55 8.88 -10.51 -4.44
CA PRO A 55 8.52 -11.66 -5.25
C PRO A 55 7.96 -11.28 -6.61
N ASN A 56 7.13 -10.23 -6.68
CA ASN A 56 6.59 -9.75 -7.94
C ASN A 56 7.72 -9.29 -8.88
N SER A 57 8.61 -8.44 -8.39
CA SER A 57 9.78 -7.98 -9.15
C SER A 57 10.69 -9.14 -9.60
N PHE A 58 10.84 -10.17 -8.77
CA PHE A 58 11.61 -11.37 -9.12
C PHE A 58 10.93 -12.20 -10.20
N ILE A 59 9.62 -12.43 -10.08
CA ILE A 59 8.81 -13.17 -11.07
C ILE A 59 8.87 -12.46 -12.43
N LYS A 60 8.66 -11.14 -12.47
CA LYS A 60 8.73 -10.35 -13.72
C LYS A 60 10.04 -10.54 -14.46
N ARG A 61 11.18 -10.59 -13.74
CA ARG A 61 12.50 -10.85 -14.32
C ARG A 61 12.68 -12.28 -14.83
N ARG A 62 11.99 -13.26 -14.25
CA ARG A 62 12.02 -14.66 -14.73
C ARG A 62 11.20 -14.86 -15.99
N PHE A 63 10.17 -14.05 -16.22
CA PHE A 63 9.30 -14.11 -17.39
C PHE A 63 9.70 -13.14 -18.51
N ASP A 64 10.85 -12.46 -18.38
CA ASP A 64 11.36 -11.47 -19.36
C ASP A 64 10.31 -10.41 -19.74
N ILE A 65 9.45 -10.05 -18.78
CA ILE A 65 8.42 -9.03 -18.97
C ILE A 65 9.10 -7.68 -18.84
N ASP A 66 9.41 -7.09 -19.99
CA ASP A 66 10.03 -5.77 -20.07
C ASP A 66 9.10 -4.70 -19.49
N ALA A 67 9.65 -3.78 -18.70
CA ALA A 67 8.87 -2.72 -18.03
C ALA A 67 8.13 -1.81 -19.03
N SER A 68 8.56 -1.77 -20.30
CA SER A 68 7.95 -1.01 -21.40
C SER A 68 6.94 -1.81 -22.22
N HIS A 69 6.94 -3.14 -22.16
CA HIS A 69 6.10 -4.00 -22.98
C HIS A 69 5.26 -4.90 -22.09
N ARG A 70 4.09 -4.42 -21.64
CA ARG A 70 3.14 -5.22 -20.85
C ARG A 70 2.49 -6.38 -21.66
N GLY A 71 3.12 -6.88 -22.72
CA GLY A 71 2.60 -7.98 -23.55
C GLY A 71 1.36 -7.60 -24.37
N ARG A 72 0.89 -8.55 -25.18
CA ARG A 72 -0.35 -8.40 -25.96
C ARG A 72 -1.59 -8.55 -25.07
N PHE A 73 -2.68 -7.88 -25.43
CA PHE A 73 -3.98 -8.08 -24.80
C PHE A 73 -4.37 -9.56 -24.87
N PRO A 74 -4.89 -10.20 -23.79
CA PRO A 74 -5.31 -9.65 -22.49
C PRO A 74 -4.27 -9.75 -21.35
N VAL A 75 -3.09 -10.32 -21.60
CA VAL A 75 -2.06 -10.58 -20.58
C VAL A 75 -1.61 -9.30 -19.87
N ASN A 76 -1.59 -8.17 -20.60
CA ASN A 76 -1.30 -6.84 -20.05
C ASN A 76 -2.19 -6.44 -18.87
N ILE A 77 -3.49 -6.72 -18.96
CA ILE A 77 -4.44 -6.35 -17.90
C ILE A 77 -4.19 -7.18 -16.65
N PHE A 78 -3.95 -8.49 -16.80
CA PHE A 78 -3.66 -9.36 -15.66
C PHE A 78 -2.35 -8.97 -14.96
N VAL A 79 -1.29 -8.70 -15.73
CA VAL A 79 0.00 -8.25 -15.17
C VAL A 79 -0.17 -6.90 -14.47
N PHE A 80 -0.95 -5.98 -15.04
CA PHE A 80 -1.23 -4.68 -14.41
C PHE A 80 -1.99 -4.81 -13.09
N ILE A 81 -3.06 -5.61 -13.06
CA ILE A 81 -3.82 -5.85 -11.82
C ILE A 81 -2.94 -6.52 -10.78
N TYR A 82 -2.10 -7.47 -11.19
CA TYR A 82 -1.16 -8.16 -10.30
C TYR A 82 -0.13 -7.18 -9.71
N ASP A 83 0.51 -6.35 -10.54
CA ASP A 83 1.43 -5.29 -10.12
C ASP A 83 0.76 -4.27 -9.19
N GLN A 84 -0.54 -4.07 -9.34
CA GLN A 84 -1.28 -3.14 -8.53
C GLN A 84 -1.69 -3.73 -7.16
N THR A 85 -1.81 -5.05 -7.08
CA THR A 85 -2.40 -5.75 -5.93
C THR A 85 -1.34 -6.35 -5.02
N ASP A 86 -0.14 -6.66 -5.53
CA ASP A 86 0.93 -7.35 -4.82
C ASP A 86 1.22 -6.79 -3.41
N SER A 87 1.70 -5.56 -3.36
CA SER A 87 2.09 -4.81 -2.19
C SER A 87 0.89 -4.37 -1.37
N MET A 88 -0.28 -4.21 -2.00
CA MET A 88 -1.54 -3.92 -1.31
C MET A 88 -1.97 -5.09 -0.42
N LEU A 89 -1.77 -6.34 -0.84
CA LEU A 89 -2.04 -7.50 0.01
C LEU A 89 -1.19 -7.44 1.29
N GLY A 90 0.09 -7.10 1.18
CA GLY A 90 0.98 -6.97 2.34
C GLY A 90 0.54 -5.87 3.30
N VAL A 91 0.32 -4.65 2.76
CA VAL A 91 -0.05 -3.49 3.57
C VAL A 91 -1.43 -3.68 4.23
N ILE A 92 -2.43 -4.13 3.49
CA ILE A 92 -3.78 -4.34 4.04
C ILE A 92 -3.81 -5.52 5.01
N SER A 93 -2.91 -6.50 4.90
CA SER A 93 -2.77 -7.56 5.91
C SER A 93 -2.32 -7.02 7.26
N VAL A 94 -1.35 -6.09 7.27
CA VAL A 94 -0.92 -5.40 8.49
C VAL A 94 -2.09 -4.62 9.09
N LEU A 95 -2.83 -3.89 8.25
CA LEU A 95 -4.02 -3.17 8.69
C LEU A 95 -5.09 -4.12 9.24
N ALA A 96 -5.29 -5.29 8.63
CA ALA A 96 -6.27 -6.26 9.07
C ALA A 96 -5.97 -6.83 10.46
N VAL A 97 -4.70 -7.10 10.75
CA VAL A 97 -4.28 -7.57 12.07
C VAL A 97 -4.42 -6.45 13.12
N LEU A 98 -3.93 -5.25 12.82
CA LEU A 98 -3.91 -4.15 13.79
C LEU A 98 -5.28 -3.47 13.98
N GLY A 99 -6.08 -3.40 12.92
CA GLY A 99 -7.42 -2.81 12.90
C GLY A 99 -8.54 -3.83 13.07
N ARG A 100 -8.22 -5.12 13.25
CA ARG A 100 -9.19 -6.23 13.40
C ARG A 100 -10.23 -6.28 12.27
N LEU A 101 -9.78 -6.14 11.03
CA LEU A 101 -10.67 -6.16 9.87
C LEU A 101 -11.25 -7.57 9.69
N THR A 102 -12.52 -7.62 9.32
CA THR A 102 -13.18 -8.82 8.82
C THR A 102 -12.69 -9.17 7.40
N LEU A 103 -12.92 -10.40 6.96
CA LEU A 103 -12.53 -10.83 5.60
C LEU A 103 -13.14 -9.94 4.49
N PRO A 104 -14.42 -9.52 4.55
CA PRO A 104 -14.97 -8.57 3.59
C PRO A 104 -14.27 -7.20 3.59
N GLU A 105 -13.95 -6.66 4.77
CA GLU A 105 -13.24 -5.37 4.89
C GLU A 105 -11.81 -5.45 4.36
N TYR A 106 -11.13 -6.58 4.56
CA TYR A 106 -9.83 -6.87 3.97
C TYR A 106 -9.90 -6.86 2.44
N ILE A 107 -10.82 -7.63 1.85
CA ILE A 107 -10.99 -7.70 0.40
C ILE A 107 -11.32 -6.32 -0.18
N LEU A 108 -12.24 -5.59 0.47
CA LEU A 108 -12.58 -4.22 0.08
C LEU A 108 -11.37 -3.29 0.20
N GLY A 109 -10.58 -3.40 1.27
CA GLY A 109 -9.39 -2.60 1.49
C GLY A 109 -8.32 -2.82 0.41
N VAL A 110 -8.10 -4.06 -0.01
CA VAL A 110 -7.19 -4.41 -1.12
C VAL A 110 -7.69 -3.79 -2.42
N PHE A 111 -8.99 -3.90 -2.71
CA PHE A 111 -9.57 -3.34 -3.92
C PHE A 111 -9.51 -1.81 -3.96
N LEU A 112 -9.85 -1.15 -2.85
CA LEU A 112 -9.75 0.31 -2.70
C LEU A 112 -8.30 0.79 -2.78
N GLY A 113 -7.36 0.07 -2.18
CA GLY A 113 -5.92 0.36 -2.28
C GLY A 113 -5.44 0.29 -3.73
N GLY A 114 -5.83 -0.76 -4.45
CA GLY A 114 -5.53 -0.92 -5.87
C GLY A 114 -6.10 0.22 -6.73
N ILE A 115 -7.38 0.56 -6.55
CA ILE A 115 -8.01 1.72 -7.23
C ILE A 115 -7.26 3.02 -6.91
N THR A 116 -6.95 3.26 -5.64
CA THR A 116 -6.28 4.49 -5.20
C THR A 116 -4.95 4.66 -5.90
N HIS A 117 -4.17 3.60 -6.01
CA HIS A 117 -2.87 3.67 -6.65
C HIS A 117 -2.98 3.83 -8.18
N ILE A 118 -4.00 3.26 -8.84
CA ILE A 118 -4.31 3.59 -10.24
C ILE A 118 -4.63 5.09 -10.37
N VAL A 119 -5.48 5.62 -9.50
CA VAL A 119 -5.88 7.04 -9.52
C VAL A 119 -4.67 7.95 -9.30
N VAL A 120 -3.82 7.67 -8.30
CA VAL A 120 -2.59 8.43 -8.05
C VAL A 120 -1.66 8.37 -9.27
N ASN A 121 -1.51 7.20 -9.90
CA ASN A 121 -0.71 7.07 -11.12
C ASN A 121 -1.27 7.91 -12.28
N LEU A 122 -2.59 7.96 -12.46
CA LEU A 122 -3.23 8.82 -13.46
C LEU A 122 -2.98 10.30 -13.19
N VAL A 123 -3.08 10.72 -11.92
CA VAL A 123 -2.78 12.10 -11.51
C VAL A 123 -1.34 12.46 -11.81
N LEU A 124 -0.38 11.57 -11.50
CA LEU A 124 1.04 11.80 -11.81
C LEU A 124 1.32 11.88 -13.32
N ILE A 125 0.57 11.15 -14.14
CA ILE A 125 0.65 11.24 -15.61
C ILE A 125 0.08 12.56 -16.10
N MET A 126 -1.05 13.01 -15.54
CA MET A 126 -1.66 14.30 -15.88
C MET A 126 -0.72 15.48 -15.60
N PHE A 127 0.06 15.41 -14.51
CA PHE A 127 1.09 16.40 -14.20
C PHE A 127 2.41 16.20 -14.96
N GLY A 128 2.51 15.19 -15.84
CA GLY A 128 3.70 14.91 -16.64
C GLY A 128 4.88 14.36 -15.85
N VAL A 129 4.70 14.02 -14.56
CA VAL A 129 5.73 13.41 -13.70
C VAL A 129 6.00 11.97 -14.13
N ARG A 130 4.97 11.26 -14.61
CA ARG A 130 5.05 9.88 -15.09
C ARG A 130 4.56 9.78 -16.53
N ARG A 131 5.20 8.93 -17.35
CA ARG A 131 4.86 8.78 -18.78
C ARG A 131 3.88 7.65 -19.09
N TYR A 132 3.78 6.66 -18.20
CA TYR A 132 2.99 5.44 -18.41
C TYR A 132 2.37 4.98 -17.09
N LEU A 133 1.20 4.33 -17.17
CA LEU A 133 0.55 3.65 -16.05
C LEU A 133 1.39 2.50 -15.53
#